data_AF-A0A9P1W0H2-F1
#
_entry.id   AF-A0A9P1W0H2-F1
#
_cell.length_a   1.000
_cell.length_b   1.000
_cell.length_c   1.000
_cell.angle_alpha   90.00
_cell.angle_beta   90.00
_cell.angle_gamma   90.00
#
_symmetry.space_group_name_H-M   'P 1'
#
loop_
_entity.id
_entity.type
_entity.pdbx_description
1 polymer ?
#
loop_
_entity_poly.entity_id
_entity_poly.type
_entity_poly.pdbx_seq_one_letter_code
_entity_poly.pdbx_strand_id
1 'polypeptide(L)'
;MLTAEMVRRVRVFTGHGLLAVKRALEACDGDELLACGYLRYEGSLINLKGGDMGAWLLDQARAYAEYLETGPNGEIRFRDADPPPQSWQLSGPE
;
A
#
# COMPACT_ATOMS: atom_id res chain seq x y z
N MET A 1 15.41 2.84 -8.90
CA MET A 1 16.41 2.51 -7.85
C MET A 1 15.73 2.69 -6.51
N LEU A 2 15.69 1.64 -5.69
CA LEU A 2 15.01 1.65 -4.39
C LEU A 2 15.85 2.44 -3.38
N THR A 3 15.26 3.42 -2.71
CA THR A 3 15.97 4.27 -1.75
C THR A 3 15.52 3.99 -0.32
N ALA A 4 16.39 4.29 0.65
CA ALA A 4 16.05 4.18 2.07
C ALA A 4 14.87 5.09 2.46
N GLU A 5 14.74 6.23 1.78
CA GLU A 5 13.67 7.18 2.04
C GLU A 5 12.31 6.65 1.54
N MET A 6 12.26 5.99 0.39
CA MET A 6 11.03 5.34 -0.09
C MET A 6 10.54 4.27 0.89
N VAL A 7 11.48 3.43 1.37
CA VAL A 7 11.19 2.42 2.39
C VAL A 7 10.69 3.08 3.67
N ARG A 8 11.27 4.21 4.09
CA ARG A 8 10.85 4.95 5.28
C ARG A 8 9.42 5.48 5.13
N ARG A 9 9.07 6.11 4.01
CA ARG A 9 7.74 6.69 3.75
C ARG A 9 6.64 5.64 3.77
N VAL A 10 6.81 4.56 3.00
CA VAL A 10 5.85 3.44 2.97
C VAL A 10 5.72 2.80 4.35
N ARG A 11 6.83 2.60 5.07
CA ARG A 11 6.81 2.05 6.43
C ARG A 11 6.08 2.94 7.42
N VAL A 12 6.30 4.25 7.38
CA VAL A 12 5.63 5.21 8.27
C VAL A 12 4.12 5.22 8.01
N PHE A 13 3.71 5.19 6.75
CA PHE A 13 2.28 5.19 6.38
C PHE A 13 1.57 3.88 6.72
N THR A 14 2.18 2.74 6.38
CA THR A 14 1.53 1.43 6.50
C THR A 14 1.72 0.76 7.86
N GLY A 15 2.77 1.10 8.60
CA GLY A 15 3.16 0.42 9.85
C GLY A 15 3.82 -0.95 9.67
N HIS A 16 4.04 -1.42 8.43
CA HIS A 16 4.63 -2.73 8.18
C HIS A 16 6.13 -2.82 8.50
N GLY A 17 6.62 -4.05 8.70
CA GLY A 17 8.04 -4.31 8.94
C GLY A 17 8.93 -3.99 7.73
N LEU A 18 10.20 -3.65 7.99
CA LEU A 18 11.16 -3.21 6.97
C LEU A 18 11.29 -4.17 5.78
N LEU A 19 11.31 -5.48 6.05
CA LEU A 19 11.47 -6.50 5.01
C LEU A 19 10.23 -6.60 4.11
N ALA A 20 9.03 -6.52 4.68
CA ALA A 20 7.78 -6.54 3.91
C ALA A 20 7.70 -5.33 2.98
N VAL A 21 8.05 -4.14 3.51
CA VAL A 21 8.06 -2.90 2.72
C VAL A 21 9.06 -2.97 1.55
N LYS A 22 10.26 -3.50 1.78
CA LYS A 22 11.25 -3.68 0.70
C LYS A 22 10.72 -4.59 -0.41
N ARG A 23 10.14 -5.74 -0.05
CA ARG A 23 9.58 -6.69 -1.01
C ARG A 23 8.42 -6.09 -1.81
N ALA A 24 7.53 -5.36 -1.14
CA ALA A 24 6.41 -4.68 -1.81
C ALA A 24 6.91 -3.62 -2.81
N LEU A 25 7.89 -2.82 -2.41
CA LEU A 25 8.52 -1.83 -3.31
C LEU A 25 9.25 -2.50 -4.48
N GLU A 26 9.91 -3.64 -4.27
CA GLU A 26 10.53 -4.42 -5.36
C GLU A 26 9.47 -4.97 -6.33
N ALA A 27 8.36 -5.50 -5.81
CA ALA A 27 7.25 -6.02 -6.62
C ALA A 27 6.48 -4.93 -7.38
N CYS A 28 6.58 -3.68 -6.92
CA CYS A 28 5.90 -2.52 -7.49
C CYS A 28 6.85 -1.58 -8.25
N ASP A 29 8.05 -2.05 -8.64
CA ASP A 29 9.07 -1.26 -9.36
C ASP A 29 9.45 0.08 -8.69
N GLY A 30 9.30 0.15 -7.37
CA GLY A 30 9.56 1.35 -6.57
C GLY A 30 8.38 2.34 -6.50
N ASP A 31 7.20 2.01 -7.00
CA ASP A 31 6.01 2.83 -6.79
C ASP A 31 5.55 2.73 -5.32
N GLU A 32 5.75 3.81 -4.57
CA GLU A 32 5.45 3.88 -3.14
C GLU A 32 3.95 3.75 -2.83
N LEU A 33 3.09 4.32 -3.68
CA LEU A 33 1.64 4.30 -3.48
C LEU A 33 1.08 2.92 -3.82
N LEU A 34 1.56 2.34 -4.92
CA LEU A 34 1.22 0.97 -5.30
C LEU A 34 1.70 -0.03 -4.24
N ALA A 35 2.89 0.15 -3.69
CA ALA A 35 3.41 -0.71 -2.62
C ALA A 35 2.55 -0.65 -1.34
N CYS A 36 1.98 0.52 -1.00
CA CYS A 36 1.00 0.62 0.08
C CYS A 36 -0.25 -0.21 -0.19
N GLY A 37 -0.78 -0.16 -1.42
CA GLY A 37 -1.88 -1.01 -1.86
C GLY A 37 -1.53 -2.50 -1.85
N TYR A 38 -0.34 -2.86 -2.30
CA TYR A 38 0.15 -4.24 -2.31
C TYR A 38 0.17 -4.82 -0.90
N LEU A 39 0.76 -4.10 0.06
CA LEU A 39 0.81 -4.51 1.47
C LEU A 39 -0.58 -4.63 2.10
N ARG A 40 -1.52 -3.79 1.69
CA ARG A 40 -2.91 -3.79 2.19
C ARG A 40 -3.67 -5.07 1.83
N TYR A 41 -3.40 -5.64 0.65
CA TYR A 41 -4.15 -6.76 0.07
C TYR A 41 -3.35 -8.07 -0.02
N GLU A 42 -2.04 -8.06 0.25
CA GLU A 42 -1.20 -9.27 0.23
C GLU A 42 -1.78 -10.38 1.12
N GLY A 43 -2.32 -10.04 2.30
CA GLY A 43 -2.97 -10.99 3.19
C GLY A 43 -4.31 -11.54 2.69
N SER A 44 -4.97 -10.87 1.74
CA SER A 44 -6.24 -11.31 1.16
C SER A 44 -6.08 -12.50 0.19
N LEU A 45 -4.85 -12.74 -0.30
CA LEU A 45 -4.55 -13.85 -1.20
C LEU A 45 -4.83 -15.23 -0.60
N ILE A 46 -4.79 -15.35 0.74
CA ILE A 46 -5.07 -16.61 1.45
C ILE A 46 -6.49 -17.12 1.15
N ASN A 47 -7.42 -16.23 0.83
CA ASN A 47 -8.83 -16.56 0.58
C ASN A 47 -9.20 -16.62 -0.91
N LEU A 48 -8.29 -16.30 -1.82
CA LEU A 48 -8.55 -16.37 -3.26
C LEU A 48 -8.53 -17.82 -3.75
N LYS A 49 -9.56 -18.22 -4.51
CA LYS A 49 -9.67 -19.56 -5.11
C LYS A 49 -9.54 -19.46 -6.63
N GLY A 50 -8.40 -19.90 -7.16
CA GLY A 50 -8.12 -19.91 -8.61
C GLY A 50 -7.87 -18.52 -9.21
N GLY A 51 -7.47 -18.49 -10.48
CA GLY A 51 -7.11 -17.27 -11.21
C GLY A 51 -5.67 -16.80 -10.96
N ASP A 52 -5.29 -15.73 -11.65
CA ASP A 52 -3.99 -15.09 -11.47
C ASP A 52 -4.05 -14.17 -10.23
N MET A 53 -3.60 -14.71 -9.10
CA MET A 53 -3.55 -14.01 -7.82
C MET A 53 -2.66 -12.76 -7.87
N GLY A 54 -1.59 -12.78 -8.68
CA GLY A 54 -0.69 -11.65 -8.84
C GLY A 54 -1.37 -10.51 -9.58
N ALA A 55 -2.06 -10.83 -10.68
CA ALA A 55 -2.84 -9.84 -11.44
C ALA A 55 -3.96 -9.23 -10.59
N TRP A 56 -4.69 -10.05 -9.83
CA TRP A 56 -5.73 -9.57 -8.92
C TRP A 56 -5.15 -8.66 -7.82
N LEU A 57 -4.04 -9.06 -7.19
CA LEU A 57 -3.40 -8.25 -6.15
C LEU A 57 -2.94 -6.90 -6.69
N LEU A 58 -2.31 -6.87 -7.86
CA LEU A 58 -1.87 -5.64 -8.49
C LEU A 58 -3.04 -4.72 -8.87
N ASP A 59 -4.15 -5.28 -9.34
CA ASP A 59 -5.37 -4.51 -9.64
C ASP A 59 -5.94 -3.85 -8.39
N GLN A 60 -6.08 -4.60 -7.29
CA GLN A 60 -6.54 -4.05 -6.01
C GLN A 60 -5.56 -3.01 -5.44
N ALA A 61 -4.26 -3.26 -5.58
CA ALA A 61 -3.23 -2.31 -5.14
C ALA A 61 -3.30 -1.00 -5.93
N ARG A 62 -3.55 -1.05 -7.24
CA ARG A 62 -3.74 0.14 -8.09
C ARG A 62 -4.97 0.93 -7.66
N ALA A 63 -6.10 0.26 -7.47
CA ALA A 63 -7.33 0.91 -7.01
C ALA A 63 -7.11 1.62 -5.66
N TYR A 64 -6.38 0.98 -4.72
CA TYR A 64 -6.04 1.62 -3.45
C TYR A 64 -5.11 2.83 -3.60
N ALA A 65 -4.11 2.74 -4.49
CA ALA A 65 -3.17 3.82 -4.75
C ALA A 65 -3.85 5.09 -5.29
N GLU A 66 -5.01 4.99 -5.95
CA GLU A 66 -5.78 6.15 -6.40
C GLU A 66 -6.28 7.02 -5.25
N TYR A 67 -6.50 6.45 -4.07
CA TYR A 67 -6.86 7.18 -2.85
C TYR A 67 -5.67 7.81 -2.14
N LEU A 68 -4.45 7.54 -2.60
CA LEU A 68 -3.23 8.03 -1.98
C LEU A 68 -2.58 9.13 -2.83
N GLU A 69 -1.85 9.99 -2.15
CA GLU A 69 -0.97 10.96 -2.77
C GLU A 69 0.30 11.12 -1.93
N THR A 70 1.33 11.62 -2.60
CA THR A 70 2.54 12.12 -1.94
C THR A 70 2.31 13.59 -1.57
N GLY A 71 2.27 13.85 -0.27
CA GLY A 71 2.16 15.19 0.29
C GLY A 71 3.38 16.06 0.00
N PRO A 72 3.28 17.37 0.31
CA PRO A 72 4.29 18.36 -0.05
C PRO A 72 5.67 18.12 0.61
N ASN A 73 5.76 17.37 1.71
CA ASN A 73 7.02 17.02 2.35
C ASN A 73 7.49 15.59 2.01
N GLY A 74 6.85 14.94 1.03
CA GLY A 74 7.17 13.57 0.61
C GLY A 74 6.48 12.48 1.43
N GLU A 75 5.65 12.83 2.41
CA GLU A 75 4.85 11.87 3.16
C GLU A 75 3.74 11.26 2.29
N ILE A 76 3.40 9.99 2.51
CA ILE A 76 2.23 9.38 1.88
C ILE A 76 1.01 9.72 2.75
N ARG A 77 -0.08 10.14 2.12
CA ARG A 77 -1.34 10.47 2.77
C ARG A 77 -2.54 10.10 1.89
N PHE A 78 -3.72 10.04 2.49
CA PHE A 78 -4.96 9.94 1.73
C PHE A 78 -5.24 11.27 1.02
N ARG A 79 -5.77 11.21 -0.20
CA ARG A 79 -6.26 12.39 -0.92
C ARG A 79 -7.46 12.98 -0.19
N ASP A 80 -7.59 14.30 -0.24
CA ASP A 80 -8.71 15.04 0.39
C ASP A 80 -10.09 14.78 -0.27
N ALA A 81 -10.12 14.02 -1.37
CA ALA A 81 -11.35 13.66 -2.08
C ALA A 81 -11.88 12.30 -1.61
N ASP A 82 -12.92 12.38 -0.77
CA ASP A 82 -13.63 11.29 -0.11
C ASP A 82 -12.77 10.43 0.85
N PRO A 83 -13.14 10.33 2.14
CA PRO A 83 -12.46 9.42 3.04
C PRO A 83 -12.53 8.00 2.46
N PRO A 84 -11.46 7.20 2.64
CA PRO A 84 -11.54 5.79 2.27
C PRO A 84 -12.78 5.17 2.95
N PRO A 85 -13.45 4.19 2.31
CA PRO A 85 -14.61 3.50 2.88
C PRO A 85 -14.41 3.25 4.37
N GLN A 86 -15.41 3.52 5.20
CA GLN A 86 -15.28 3.48 6.67
C GLN A 86 -14.75 2.13 7.19
N SER A 87 -14.95 1.05 6.43
CA SER A 87 -14.38 -0.29 6.68
C SER A 87 -12.85 -0.37 6.55
N TRP A 88 -12.18 0.67 6.07
CA TRP A 88 -10.73 0.74 5.86
C TRP A 88 -10.02 1.59 6.91
N GLN A 89 -10.77 2.34 7.72
CA GLN A 89 -10.22 2.98 8.91
C GLN A 89 -9.99 1.87 9.94
N LEU A 90 -8.74 1.45 10.09
CA LEU A 90 -8.35 0.60 11.20
C LEU A 90 -8.74 1.34 12.48
N SER A 91 -9.60 0.73 13.29
CA SER A 91 -9.91 1.21 14.63
C SER A 91 -8.59 1.47 15.35
N GLY A 92 -8.26 2.74 15.58
CA GLY A 92 -7.16 3.09 16.46
C GLY A 92 -7.41 2.44 17.83
N PRO A 93 -6.35 2.13 18.60
CA PRO A 93 -6.53 1.61 19.94
C PRO A 93 -7.38 2.60 20.74
N GLU A 94 -8.49 2.10 21.30
CA GLU A 94 -9.33 2.80 22.29
C GLU A 94 -8.52 3.19 23.54
#